data_AF-A0A848UWP4-F1
#
_entry.id   AF-A0A848UWP4-F1
#
_cell.length_a   1.000
_cell.length_b   1.000
_cell.length_c   1.000
_cell.angle_alpha   90.00
_cell.angle_beta   90.00
_cell.angle_gamma   90.00
#
_symmetry.space_group_name_H-M   'P 1'
#
loop_
_entity.id
_entity.type
_entity.pdbx_description
1 polymer ?
#
loop_
_entity_poly.entity_id
_entity_poly.type
_entity_poly.pdbx_seq_one_letter_code
_entity_poly.pdbx_strand_id
1 'polypeptide(L)'
;MSKAIFREVLGDRSVSQDWESAMKTREGSDALEHLFRVCASLESKLVGEQEIITQMRKAHEWSFANKLSGDLIRIAMRKAIEIAKSCYSNTRIATRPISTAFLAWQDLKAKCPSPDAKIVFVGAGQIISNLFQFVRKSHYTDITVVNRTLENAEKLVAGTQAKAISLEEFDSLEDFDAMVTCTGASKAIINSDTYEAITAGSKSRLIIDLAVPGDVAPDVKTLAEVQLISLAELQAISERNKTLRRSEVTACETIIAKGIKEFDVVYKQRQIERAMRDIPMSIKQIRETAVGQVFAKDLEGLDEHSQEVIQRIMDYMEKKYVSVPMKLAREVMLD
;
A
#
# COMPACT_ATOMS: atom_id res chain seq x y z
N MET A 1 -17.60 21.59 15.97
CA MET A 1 -18.10 20.20 16.03
C MET A 1 -16.95 19.18 16.03
N SER A 2 -15.99 19.27 15.11
CA SER A 2 -14.81 18.38 15.01
C SER A 2 -13.97 18.27 16.29
N LYS A 3 -13.59 19.40 16.92
CA LYS A 3 -12.81 19.41 18.17
C LYS A 3 -13.51 18.74 19.35
N ALA A 4 -14.84 18.87 19.44
CA ALA A 4 -15.64 18.29 20.51
C ALA A 4 -15.71 16.76 20.38
N ILE A 5 -15.96 16.25 19.16
CA ILE A 5 -15.91 14.82 18.85
C ILE A 5 -14.52 14.26 19.13
N PHE A 6 -13.46 15.00 18.76
CA PHE A 6 -12.08 14.54 18.99
C PHE A 6 -11.73 14.46 20.49
N ARG A 7 -12.18 15.42 21.31
CA ARG A 7 -12.06 15.35 22.78
C ARG A 7 -12.81 14.14 23.34
N GLU A 8 -14.00 13.86 22.83
CA GLU A 8 -14.82 12.73 23.27
C GLU A 8 -14.21 11.37 22.87
N VAL A 9 -13.62 11.27 21.67
CA VAL A 9 -12.93 10.06 21.19
C VAL A 9 -11.59 9.81 21.90
N LEU A 10 -10.85 10.87 22.23
CA LEU A 10 -9.59 10.75 22.96
C LEU A 10 -9.79 10.41 24.45
N GLY A 11 -10.94 10.79 25.03
CA GLY A 11 -11.20 10.62 26.46
C GLY A 11 -10.15 11.31 27.32
N ASP A 12 -9.85 10.73 28.49
CA ASP A 12 -8.85 11.20 29.46
C ASP A 12 -7.40 10.81 29.11
N ARG A 13 -7.15 10.37 27.86
CA ARG A 13 -5.79 10.04 27.43
C ARG A 13 -4.93 11.30 27.47
N SER A 14 -3.74 11.19 28.07
CA SER A 14 -2.75 12.27 28.18
C SER A 14 -2.17 12.65 26.82
N VAL A 15 -2.99 13.26 25.96
CA VAL A 15 -2.53 13.92 24.75
C VAL A 15 -1.95 15.26 25.17
N SER A 16 -0.74 15.60 24.72
CA SER A 16 -0.08 16.85 25.07
C SER A 16 -1.03 18.05 24.87
N GLN A 17 -1.02 19.03 25.78
CA GLN A 17 -1.93 20.19 25.78
C GLN A 17 -1.96 20.99 24.46
N ASP A 18 -1.02 20.75 23.53
CA ASP A 18 -0.88 21.42 22.24
C ASP A 18 -1.55 20.73 21.03
N TRP A 19 -2.25 19.60 21.19
CA TRP A 19 -2.84 18.92 20.02
C TRP A 19 -3.89 19.77 19.29
N GLU A 20 -4.58 20.67 20.01
CA GLU A 20 -5.60 21.55 19.42
C GLU A 20 -5.04 22.59 18.45
N SER A 21 -3.79 23.00 18.66
CA SER A 21 -3.06 23.90 17.76
C SER A 21 -2.45 23.15 16.57
N ALA A 22 -2.17 21.85 16.73
CA ALA A 22 -1.67 20.98 15.68
C ALA A 22 -2.77 20.38 14.76
N MET A 23 -4.04 20.40 15.18
CA MET A 23 -5.15 19.80 14.43
C MET A 23 -5.55 20.64 13.22
N LYS A 24 -5.64 20.02 12.04
CA LYS A 24 -6.18 20.64 10.81
C LYS A 24 -7.56 20.08 10.51
N THR A 25 -8.51 20.96 10.21
CA THR A 25 -9.87 20.58 9.79
C THR A 25 -10.02 20.82 8.29
N ARG A 26 -10.66 19.88 7.61
CA ARG A 26 -11.01 19.94 6.18
C ARG A 26 -12.46 19.55 6.00
N GLU A 27 -13.14 20.15 5.03
CA GLU A 27 -14.58 19.96 4.81
C GLU A 27 -14.91 19.79 3.32
N GLY A 28 -16.01 19.11 3.03
CA GLY A 28 -16.51 18.92 1.67
C GLY A 28 -15.46 18.31 0.72
N SER A 29 -15.28 18.96 -0.43
CA SER A 29 -14.35 18.51 -1.47
C SER A 29 -12.89 18.50 -1.01
N ASP A 30 -12.47 19.45 -0.15
CA ASP A 30 -11.09 19.49 0.37
C ASP A 30 -10.77 18.28 1.27
N ALA A 31 -11.77 17.79 2.03
CA ALA A 31 -11.62 16.55 2.81
C ALA A 31 -11.46 15.32 1.91
N LEU A 32 -12.23 15.24 0.81
CA LEU A 32 -12.14 14.15 -0.18
C LEU A 32 -10.82 14.19 -0.94
N GLU A 33 -10.40 15.38 -1.37
CA GLU A 33 -9.11 15.57 -2.03
C GLU A 33 -7.98 15.10 -1.11
N HIS A 34 -7.97 15.56 0.14
CA HIS A 34 -6.96 15.13 1.10
C HIS A 34 -6.98 13.61 1.32
N LEU A 35 -8.15 13.00 1.47
CA LEU A 35 -8.28 11.54 1.58
C LEU A 35 -7.66 10.83 0.36
N PHE A 36 -7.93 11.32 -0.85
CA PHE A 36 -7.40 10.73 -2.08
C PHE A 36 -5.88 10.92 -2.18
N ARG A 37 -5.37 12.10 -1.81
CA ARG A 37 -3.93 12.41 -1.73
C ARG A 37 -3.21 11.52 -0.71
N VAL A 38 -3.80 11.31 0.47
CA VAL A 38 -3.27 10.40 1.49
C VAL A 38 -3.23 8.97 0.95
N CYS A 39 -4.33 8.45 0.41
CA CYS A 39 -4.38 7.09 -0.14
C CYS A 39 -3.38 6.89 -1.30
N ALA A 40 -3.13 7.91 -2.11
CA ALA A 40 -2.12 7.90 -3.17
C ALA A 40 -0.68 8.18 -2.67
N SER A 41 -0.48 8.31 -1.35
CA SER A 41 0.80 8.58 -0.69
C SER A 41 1.45 9.91 -1.12
N LEU A 42 0.66 10.91 -1.51
CA LEU A 42 1.18 12.24 -1.86
C LEU A 42 1.48 13.11 -0.64
N GLU A 43 0.85 12.80 0.50
CA GLU A 43 1.07 13.48 1.78
C GLU A 43 2.17 12.82 2.64
N SER A 44 2.76 11.72 2.17
CA SER A 44 3.86 11.04 2.86
C SER A 44 5.18 11.77 2.63
N LYS A 45 6.08 11.74 3.64
CA LYS A 45 7.48 12.16 3.46
C LYS A 45 8.15 11.38 2.32
N LEU A 46 7.75 10.12 2.16
CA LEU A 46 8.19 9.21 1.12
C LEU A 46 7.03 9.05 0.12
N VAL A 47 7.02 9.94 -0.88
CA VAL A 47 5.94 10.01 -1.86
C VAL A 47 5.83 8.70 -2.66
N GLY A 48 4.60 8.23 -2.89
CA GLY A 48 4.31 7.05 -3.70
C GLY A 48 4.59 5.71 -3.03
N GLU A 49 4.62 5.64 -1.70
CA GLU A 49 4.65 4.38 -0.97
C GLU A 49 3.32 3.64 -1.04
N GLN A 50 3.38 2.32 -1.21
CA GLN A 50 2.19 1.47 -1.31
C GLN A 50 1.69 0.96 0.05
N GLU A 51 2.41 1.25 1.14
CA GLU A 51 1.98 0.84 2.48
C GLU A 51 0.77 1.67 2.95
N ILE A 52 0.71 2.96 2.59
CA ILE A 52 -0.36 3.87 3.02
C ILE A 52 -1.74 3.38 2.55
N ILE A 53 -1.88 2.98 1.27
CA ILE A 53 -3.16 2.43 0.77
C ILE A 53 -3.59 1.16 1.51
N THR A 54 -2.62 0.34 1.94
CA THR A 54 -2.87 -0.89 2.69
C THR A 54 -3.34 -0.58 4.11
N GLN A 55 -2.72 0.38 4.78
CA GLN A 55 -3.13 0.86 6.09
C GLN A 55 -4.53 1.48 6.05
N MET A 56 -4.81 2.32 5.04
CA MET A 56 -6.13 2.93 4.85
C MET A 56 -7.22 1.88 4.60
N ARG A 57 -6.92 0.83 3.84
CA ARG A 57 -7.84 -0.30 3.64
C ARG A 57 -8.15 -1.00 4.97
N LYS A 58 -7.12 -1.38 5.73
CA LYS A 58 -7.28 -2.05 7.04
C LYS A 58 -8.08 -1.20 8.01
N ALA A 59 -7.82 0.11 8.07
CA ALA A 59 -8.55 1.05 8.91
C ALA A 59 -10.05 1.12 8.53
N HIS A 60 -10.35 1.16 7.23
CA HIS A 60 -11.73 1.14 6.75
C HIS A 60 -12.43 -0.20 7.03
N GLU A 61 -11.76 -1.34 6.83
CA GLU A 61 -12.30 -2.67 7.14
C GLU A 61 -12.63 -2.80 8.63
N TRP A 62 -11.74 -2.33 9.51
CA TRP A 62 -11.99 -2.28 10.94
C TRP A 62 -13.18 -1.37 11.28
N SER A 63 -13.24 -0.16 10.71
CA SER A 63 -14.36 0.77 10.93
C SER A 63 -15.69 0.19 10.46
N PHE A 64 -15.70 -0.48 9.30
CA PHE A 64 -16.88 -1.13 8.75
C PHE A 64 -17.36 -2.30 9.63
N ALA A 65 -16.44 -3.16 10.09
CA ALA A 65 -16.77 -4.26 11.01
C ALA A 65 -17.39 -3.78 12.33
N ASN A 66 -16.99 -2.60 12.80
CA ASN A 66 -17.52 -1.97 14.01
C ASN A 66 -18.74 -1.07 13.76
N LYS A 67 -19.33 -1.08 12.54
CA LYS A 67 -20.49 -0.26 12.15
C LYS A 67 -20.26 1.25 12.30
N LEU A 68 -19.00 1.70 12.21
CA LEU A 68 -18.59 3.10 12.27
C LEU A 68 -18.48 3.75 10.87
N SER A 69 -18.61 2.95 9.81
CA SER A 69 -18.55 3.41 8.42
C SER A 69 -19.95 3.53 7.82
N GLY A 70 -20.47 4.76 7.77
CA GLY A 70 -21.71 5.07 7.06
C GLY A 70 -21.55 5.00 5.53
N ASP A 71 -22.67 5.14 4.80
CA ASP A 71 -22.67 5.04 3.33
C ASP A 71 -21.70 6.01 2.64
N LEU A 72 -21.56 7.24 3.17
CA LEU A 72 -20.63 8.24 2.65
C LEU A 72 -19.17 7.75 2.75
N ILE A 73 -18.74 7.33 3.95
CA ILE A 73 -17.36 6.87 4.20
C ILE A 73 -17.07 5.63 3.35
N ARG A 74 -18.03 4.69 3.26
CA ARG A 74 -17.91 3.49 2.43
C ARG A 74 -17.67 3.81 0.96
N ILE A 75 -18.40 4.77 0.39
CA ILE A 75 -18.24 5.18 -1.01
C ILE A 75 -16.91 5.94 -1.18
N ALA A 76 -16.59 6.86 -0.27
CA ALA A 76 -15.38 7.67 -0.32
C ALA A 76 -14.11 6.80 -0.25
N MET A 77 -14.07 5.84 0.68
CA MET A 77 -12.95 4.91 0.82
C MET A 77 -12.79 3.99 -0.39
N ARG A 78 -13.89 3.49 -0.94
CA ARG A 78 -13.85 2.69 -2.18
C ARG A 78 -13.24 3.49 -3.32
N LYS A 79 -13.69 4.73 -3.51
CA LYS A 79 -13.19 5.61 -4.58
C LYS A 79 -11.73 6.04 -4.32
N ALA A 80 -11.35 6.29 -3.07
CA ALA A 80 -9.97 6.62 -2.69
C ALA A 80 -8.99 5.48 -3.05
N ILE A 81 -9.38 4.24 -2.78
CA ILE A 81 -8.57 3.06 -3.13
C ILE A 81 -8.45 2.89 -4.65
N GLU A 82 -9.53 3.11 -5.40
CA GLU A 82 -9.54 3.07 -6.87
C GLU A 82 -8.62 4.14 -7.47
N ILE A 83 -8.74 5.39 -7.00
CA ILE A 83 -7.91 6.52 -7.43
C ILE A 83 -6.44 6.25 -7.12
N ALA A 84 -6.12 5.80 -5.90
CA ALA A 84 -4.74 5.51 -5.53
C ALA A 84 -4.12 4.42 -6.42
N LYS A 85 -4.87 3.34 -6.72
CA LYS A 85 -4.44 2.32 -7.69
C LYS A 85 -4.23 2.92 -9.08
N SER A 86 -5.13 3.78 -9.55
CA SER A 86 -4.99 4.48 -10.83
C SER A 86 -3.72 5.33 -10.86
N CYS A 87 -3.40 6.07 -9.79
CA CYS A 87 -2.15 6.81 -9.68
C CYS A 87 -0.93 5.89 -9.79
N TYR A 88 -0.92 4.75 -9.10
CA TYR A 88 0.19 3.80 -9.16
C TYR A 88 0.36 3.11 -10.52
N SER A 89 -0.74 2.87 -11.25
CA SER A 89 -0.70 2.19 -12.55
C SER A 89 -0.44 3.14 -13.72
N ASN A 90 -0.92 4.39 -13.63
CA ASN A 90 -0.90 5.34 -14.75
C ASN A 90 0.19 6.42 -14.62
N THR A 91 0.99 6.40 -13.55
CA THR A 91 2.11 7.34 -13.35
C THR A 91 3.37 6.59 -12.89
N ARG A 92 4.50 7.29 -12.85
CA ARG A 92 5.77 6.71 -12.33
C ARG A 92 5.98 6.98 -10.83
N ILE A 93 4.92 7.38 -10.11
CA ILE A 93 4.98 7.74 -8.68
C ILE A 93 5.48 6.59 -7.80
N ALA A 94 5.25 5.33 -8.18
CA ALA A 94 5.61 4.14 -7.40
C ALA A 94 6.68 3.24 -8.06
N THR A 95 7.16 3.57 -9.27
CA THR A 95 8.02 2.66 -10.04
C THR A 95 9.50 2.71 -9.64
N ARG A 96 9.94 3.82 -9.04
CA ARG A 96 11.36 4.05 -8.70
C ARG A 96 11.67 3.69 -7.26
N PRO A 97 12.63 2.83 -6.96
CA PRO A 97 12.94 2.44 -5.58
C PRO A 97 13.61 3.56 -4.77
N ILE A 98 13.21 3.67 -3.50
CA ILE A 98 13.70 4.69 -2.55
C ILE A 98 14.34 4.10 -1.30
N SER A 99 14.06 2.83 -0.97
CA SER A 99 14.68 2.15 0.17
C SER A 99 16.11 1.74 -0.20
N THR A 100 17.09 2.14 0.61
CA THR A 100 18.50 1.74 0.42
C THR A 100 18.65 0.23 0.49
N ALA A 101 17.94 -0.45 1.39
CA ALA A 101 17.92 -1.91 1.47
C ALA A 101 17.40 -2.56 0.17
N PHE A 102 16.38 -1.96 -0.46
CA PHE A 102 15.85 -2.49 -1.72
C PHE A 102 16.75 -2.15 -2.92
N LEU A 103 17.38 -0.97 -2.94
CA LEU A 103 18.38 -0.62 -3.96
C LEU A 103 19.58 -1.58 -3.88
N ALA A 104 20.11 -1.80 -2.68
CA ALA A 104 21.17 -2.77 -2.43
C ALA A 104 20.77 -4.18 -2.88
N TRP A 105 19.53 -4.60 -2.58
CA TRP A 105 18.98 -5.87 -3.08
C TRP A 105 18.96 -5.93 -4.62
N GLN A 106 18.57 -4.85 -5.30
CA GLN A 106 18.56 -4.82 -6.76
C GLN A 106 19.98 -4.94 -7.35
N ASP A 107 20.95 -4.22 -6.78
CA ASP A 107 22.35 -4.31 -7.21
C ASP A 107 22.92 -5.72 -6.97
N LEU A 108 22.65 -6.30 -5.80
CA LEU A 108 23.01 -7.69 -5.48
C LEU A 108 22.43 -8.66 -6.51
N LYS A 109 21.13 -8.56 -6.79
CA LYS A 109 20.44 -9.44 -7.74
C LYS A 109 20.96 -9.26 -9.18
N ALA A 110 21.25 -8.04 -9.59
CA ALA A 110 21.70 -7.73 -10.94
C ALA A 110 23.14 -8.22 -11.20
N LYS A 111 24.03 -8.10 -10.21
CA LYS A 111 25.43 -8.48 -10.32
C LYS A 111 25.69 -9.94 -10.01
N CYS A 112 24.87 -10.56 -9.17
CA CYS A 112 24.96 -11.98 -8.81
C CYS A 112 23.67 -12.72 -9.20
N PRO A 113 23.34 -12.88 -10.49
CA PRO A 113 22.07 -13.47 -10.91
C PRO A 113 21.95 -14.98 -10.66
N SER A 114 23.08 -15.68 -10.44
CA SER A 114 23.11 -17.12 -10.23
C SER A 114 22.55 -17.50 -8.85
N PRO A 115 21.60 -18.45 -8.76
CA PRO A 115 21.12 -19.01 -7.49
C PRO A 115 22.23 -19.60 -6.61
N ASP A 116 23.29 -20.10 -7.23
CA ASP A 116 24.42 -20.73 -6.52
C ASP A 116 25.48 -19.71 -6.06
N ALA A 117 25.21 -18.41 -6.22
CA ALA A 117 26.11 -17.37 -5.76
C ALA A 117 26.23 -17.38 -4.23
N LYS A 118 27.47 -17.31 -3.74
CA LYS A 118 27.79 -17.27 -2.31
C LYS A 118 27.59 -15.85 -1.78
N ILE A 119 26.55 -15.65 -0.97
CA ILE A 119 26.19 -14.33 -0.43
C ILE A 119 26.47 -14.27 1.07
N VAL A 120 27.28 -13.31 1.48
CA VAL A 120 27.60 -13.07 2.88
C VAL A 120 26.93 -11.79 3.37
N PHE A 121 26.22 -11.86 4.49
CA PHE A 121 25.70 -10.69 5.21
C PHE A 121 26.52 -10.48 6.48
N VAL A 122 27.06 -9.28 6.69
CA VAL A 122 27.77 -8.91 7.92
C VAL A 122 26.92 -7.92 8.72
N GLY A 123 26.48 -8.36 9.88
CA GLY A 123 25.52 -7.66 10.74
C GLY A 123 24.12 -8.25 10.66
N ALA A 124 23.32 -8.03 11.72
CA ALA A 124 21.93 -8.46 11.81
C ALA A 124 20.98 -7.29 12.17
N GLY A 125 21.36 -6.06 11.83
CA GLY A 125 20.56 -4.86 12.09
C GLY A 125 19.31 -4.76 11.20
N GLN A 126 18.53 -3.68 11.38
CA GLN A 126 17.27 -3.48 10.65
C GLN A 126 17.46 -3.41 9.13
N ILE A 127 18.53 -2.78 8.64
CA ILE A 127 18.80 -2.63 7.20
C ILE A 127 19.07 -4.00 6.57
N ILE A 128 19.95 -4.80 7.18
CA ILE A 128 20.24 -6.17 6.73
C ILE A 128 18.97 -7.02 6.82
N SER A 129 18.22 -6.92 7.91
CA SER A 129 16.97 -7.66 8.08
C SER A 129 15.95 -7.34 6.97
N ASN A 130 15.79 -6.07 6.62
CA ASN A 130 14.90 -5.63 5.53
C ASN A 130 15.37 -6.15 4.16
N LEU A 131 16.68 -6.13 3.90
CA LEU A 131 17.25 -6.66 2.66
C LEU A 131 17.08 -8.19 2.58
N PHE A 132 17.37 -8.89 3.69
CA PHE A 132 17.27 -10.33 3.81
C PHE A 132 15.84 -10.84 3.55
N GLN A 133 14.79 -10.06 3.86
CA GLN A 133 13.42 -10.42 3.48
C GLN A 133 13.22 -10.59 1.96
N PHE A 134 13.98 -9.86 1.12
CA PHE A 134 13.94 -10.04 -0.33
C PHE A 134 14.73 -11.27 -0.77
N VAL A 135 15.89 -11.51 -0.14
CA VAL A 135 16.74 -12.69 -0.36
C VAL A 135 15.98 -13.98 0.00
N ARG A 136 15.23 -13.98 1.10
CA ARG A 136 14.38 -15.11 1.52
C ARG A 136 13.32 -15.49 0.49
N LYS A 137 12.93 -14.55 -0.38
CA LYS A 137 11.94 -14.76 -1.44
C LYS A 137 12.59 -15.08 -2.79
N SER A 138 13.92 -15.13 -2.85
CA SER A 138 14.67 -15.50 -4.06
C SER A 138 15.18 -16.95 -3.97
N HIS A 139 15.94 -17.35 -4.98
CA HIS A 139 16.42 -18.73 -5.14
C HIS A 139 17.86 -18.95 -4.66
N TYR A 140 18.45 -17.99 -3.93
CA TYR A 140 19.82 -18.16 -3.46
C TYR A 140 19.93 -19.29 -2.44
N THR A 141 20.89 -20.19 -2.64
CA THR A 141 21.05 -21.41 -1.84
C THR A 141 22.22 -21.32 -0.85
N ASP A 142 23.27 -20.57 -1.18
CA ASP A 142 24.47 -20.41 -0.34
C ASP A 142 24.54 -19.01 0.27
N ILE A 143 23.89 -18.87 1.43
CA ILE A 143 23.84 -17.61 2.18
C ILE A 143 24.43 -17.82 3.57
N THR A 144 25.33 -16.93 3.97
CA THR A 144 25.92 -16.91 5.31
C THR A 144 25.68 -15.55 5.97
N VAL A 145 25.20 -15.54 7.22
CA VAL A 145 25.01 -14.35 8.03
C VAL A 145 26.02 -14.36 9.17
N VAL A 146 26.89 -13.35 9.18
CA VAL A 146 27.92 -13.13 10.18
C VAL A 146 27.44 -12.04 11.13
N ASN A 147 27.53 -12.25 12.43
CA ASN A 147 27.23 -11.17 13.39
C ASN A 147 28.06 -11.30 14.67
N ARG A 148 28.35 -10.15 15.30
CA ARG A 148 29.05 -10.12 16.60
C ARG A 148 28.33 -10.91 17.68
N THR A 149 27.00 -10.88 17.69
CA THR A 149 26.17 -11.71 18.59
C THR A 149 25.50 -12.79 17.75
N LEU A 150 25.98 -14.03 17.87
CA LEU A 150 25.53 -15.17 17.05
C LEU A 150 24.00 -15.34 17.06
N GLU A 151 23.37 -15.24 18.23
CA GLU A 151 21.91 -15.37 18.39
C GLU A 151 21.10 -14.44 17.46
N ASN A 152 21.62 -13.24 17.14
CA ASN A 152 20.92 -12.32 16.24
C ASN A 152 21.02 -12.76 14.78
N ALA A 153 22.14 -13.38 14.37
CA ALA A 153 22.26 -14.00 13.06
C ALA A 153 21.35 -15.24 12.95
N GLU A 154 21.34 -16.09 13.99
CA GLU A 154 20.45 -17.27 14.07
C GLU A 154 18.97 -16.89 13.94
N LYS A 155 18.53 -15.84 14.66
CA LYS A 155 17.17 -15.30 14.53
C LYS A 155 16.85 -14.84 13.12
N LEU A 156 17.81 -14.23 12.42
CA LEU A 156 17.60 -13.74 11.07
C LEU A 156 17.46 -14.88 10.04
N VAL A 157 18.28 -15.92 10.17
CA VAL A 157 18.26 -17.09 9.27
C VAL A 157 17.19 -18.13 9.62
N ALA A 158 16.53 -17.98 10.77
CA ALA A 158 15.52 -18.92 11.25
C ALA A 158 14.45 -19.23 10.17
N GLY A 159 14.24 -20.53 9.92
CA GLY A 159 13.31 -21.01 8.89
C GLY A 159 13.82 -20.84 7.45
N THR A 160 15.13 -20.78 7.25
CA THR A 160 15.80 -20.80 5.94
C THR A 160 16.94 -21.81 5.93
N GLN A 161 17.56 -22.03 4.77
CA GLN A 161 18.78 -22.85 4.64
C GLN A 161 20.07 -22.04 4.84
N ALA A 162 19.97 -20.74 5.13
CA ALA A 162 21.12 -19.89 5.35
C ALA A 162 21.85 -20.26 6.65
N LYS A 163 23.17 -20.10 6.66
CA LYS A 163 24.03 -20.36 7.81
C LYS A 163 24.19 -19.10 8.64
N ALA A 164 24.33 -19.26 9.95
CA ALA A 164 24.72 -18.18 10.86
C ALA A 164 26.08 -18.52 11.48
N ILE A 165 27.01 -17.58 11.45
CA ILE A 165 28.32 -17.71 12.10
C ILE A 165 28.63 -16.48 12.95
N SER A 166 29.52 -16.67 13.92
CA SER A 166 30.02 -15.57 14.75
C SER A 166 31.01 -14.69 13.98
N LEU A 167 31.22 -13.45 14.43
CA LEU A 167 32.23 -12.58 13.82
C LEU A 167 33.66 -13.12 14.02
N GLU A 168 33.89 -13.93 15.04
CA GLU A 168 35.20 -14.58 15.28
C GLU A 168 35.54 -15.62 14.22
N GLU A 169 34.51 -16.21 13.61
CA GLU A 169 34.62 -17.17 12.51
C GLU A 169 34.67 -16.50 11.13
N PHE A 170 34.70 -15.17 11.06
CA PHE A 170 34.68 -14.43 9.79
C PHE A 170 35.81 -14.85 8.84
N ASP A 171 37.03 -15.04 9.37
CA ASP A 171 38.19 -15.44 8.59
C ASP A 171 38.13 -16.91 8.12
N SER A 172 37.16 -17.70 8.61
CA SER A 172 36.95 -19.09 8.16
C SER A 172 36.09 -19.18 6.90
N LEU A 173 35.57 -18.06 6.40
CA LEU A 173 34.82 -18.03 5.15
C LEU A 173 35.73 -18.46 3.98
N GLU A 174 35.33 -19.49 3.25
CA GLU A 174 36.15 -20.09 2.19
C GLU A 174 36.09 -19.33 0.85
N ASP A 175 35.04 -18.54 0.61
CA ASP A 175 34.88 -17.63 -0.53
C ASP A 175 33.56 -16.84 -0.43
N PHE A 176 33.39 -15.79 -1.25
CA PHE A 176 32.09 -15.17 -1.52
C PHE A 176 32.03 -14.55 -2.93
N ASP A 177 30.81 -14.45 -3.48
CA ASP A 177 30.54 -13.70 -4.71
C ASP A 177 30.05 -12.27 -4.39
N ALA A 178 29.24 -12.14 -3.34
CA ALA A 178 28.79 -10.85 -2.84
C ALA A 178 28.78 -10.80 -1.31
N MET A 179 29.13 -9.62 -0.78
CA MET A 179 29.06 -9.31 0.63
C MET A 179 28.22 -8.06 0.85
N VAL A 180 27.32 -8.09 1.82
CA VAL A 180 26.55 -6.92 2.24
C VAL A 180 26.81 -6.67 3.72
N THR A 181 27.30 -5.48 4.06
CA THR A 181 27.70 -5.14 5.42
C THR A 181 26.86 -3.99 5.97
N CYS A 182 26.49 -4.07 7.24
CA CYS A 182 25.88 -2.97 7.97
C CYS A 182 26.03 -3.23 9.46
N THR A 183 27.19 -2.90 10.01
CA THR A 183 27.45 -2.98 11.45
C THR A 183 27.42 -1.60 12.12
N GLY A 184 27.46 -1.63 13.45
CA GLY A 184 27.66 -0.43 14.27
C GLY A 184 29.11 -0.29 14.75
N ALA A 185 30.07 -0.92 14.07
CA ALA A 185 31.47 -0.84 14.44
C ALA A 185 32.01 0.59 14.24
N SER A 186 32.92 1.01 15.12
CA SER A 186 33.58 2.31 15.02
C SER A 186 34.81 2.29 14.10
N LYS A 187 35.26 1.09 13.71
CA LYS A 187 36.37 0.84 12.80
C LYS A 187 35.91 -0.13 11.73
N ALA A 188 36.50 -0.01 10.54
CA ALA A 188 36.32 -0.98 9.48
C ALA A 188 36.71 -2.38 9.96
N ILE A 189 35.83 -3.34 9.69
CA ILE A 189 36.01 -4.76 10.01
C ILE A 189 36.74 -5.45 8.86
N ILE A 190 36.53 -4.97 7.63
CA ILE A 190 37.08 -5.56 6.41
C ILE A 190 38.16 -4.63 5.87
N ASN A 191 39.39 -5.10 5.87
CA ASN A 191 40.56 -4.48 5.24
C ASN A 191 41.14 -5.41 4.16
N SER A 192 42.18 -4.97 3.45
CA SER A 192 42.78 -5.78 2.38
C SER A 192 43.26 -7.16 2.89
N ASP A 193 43.85 -7.23 4.08
CA ASP A 193 44.35 -8.49 4.65
C ASP A 193 43.21 -9.50 4.90
N THR A 194 42.13 -9.07 5.55
CA THR A 194 40.94 -9.92 5.78
C THR A 194 40.24 -10.30 4.48
N TYR A 195 40.21 -9.40 3.50
CA TYR A 195 39.64 -9.68 2.18
C TYR A 195 40.47 -10.72 1.43
N GLU A 196 41.80 -10.61 1.43
CA GLU A 196 42.70 -11.58 0.80
C GLU A 196 42.73 -12.93 1.54
N ALA A 197 42.54 -12.94 2.86
CA ALA A 197 42.44 -14.19 3.63
C ALA A 197 41.22 -15.01 3.23
N ILE A 198 40.08 -14.35 2.96
CA ILE A 198 38.83 -14.99 2.55
C ILE A 198 38.82 -15.29 1.05
N THR A 199 39.50 -14.47 0.24
CA THR A 199 39.41 -14.52 -1.22
C THR A 199 40.75 -14.90 -1.84
N ALA A 200 40.79 -15.99 -2.60
CA ALA A 200 42.01 -16.42 -3.30
C ALA A 200 42.43 -15.53 -4.51
N GLY A 201 41.91 -14.30 -4.61
CA GLY A 201 42.47 -13.22 -5.44
C GLY A 201 42.30 -13.28 -6.97
N SER A 202 41.26 -13.95 -7.50
CA SER A 202 41.14 -14.14 -8.97
C SER A 202 39.75 -13.92 -9.59
N LYS A 203 38.79 -13.37 -8.84
CA LYS A 203 37.40 -13.15 -9.30
C LYS A 203 36.88 -11.80 -8.82
N SER A 204 36.20 -11.08 -9.71
CA SER A 204 35.52 -9.85 -9.34
C SER A 204 34.38 -10.13 -8.34
N ARG A 205 34.37 -9.43 -7.21
CA ARG A 205 33.41 -9.59 -6.12
C ARG A 205 32.65 -8.30 -5.83
N LEU A 206 31.39 -8.44 -5.44
CA LEU A 206 30.55 -7.32 -5.04
C LEU A 206 30.63 -7.13 -3.54
N ILE A 207 30.87 -5.90 -3.09
CA ILE A 207 30.70 -5.51 -1.70
C ILE A 207 29.72 -4.34 -1.64
N ILE A 208 28.68 -4.45 -0.82
CA ILE A 208 27.73 -3.38 -0.55
C ILE A 208 27.88 -2.97 0.92
N ASP A 209 28.51 -1.83 1.17
CA ASP A 209 28.73 -1.31 2.52
C ASP A 209 27.66 -0.29 2.90
N LEU A 210 26.78 -0.68 3.82
CA LEU A 210 25.64 0.10 4.30
C LEU A 210 25.89 0.74 5.68
N ALA A 211 27.11 0.64 6.24
CA ALA A 211 27.45 1.19 7.54
C ALA A 211 27.96 2.64 7.50
N VAL A 212 27.81 3.35 8.63
CA VAL A 212 28.40 4.67 8.86
C VAL A 212 28.87 4.76 10.32
N PRO A 213 30.20 4.87 10.59
CA PRO A 213 31.31 4.77 9.64
C PRO A 213 31.32 3.42 8.89
N GLY A 214 31.93 3.38 7.71
CA GLY A 214 31.91 2.18 6.84
C GLY A 214 32.59 0.97 7.46
N ASP A 215 32.05 -0.21 7.18
CA ASP A 215 32.63 -1.49 7.62
C ASP A 215 33.84 -1.89 6.77
N VAL A 216 33.97 -1.31 5.57
CA VAL A 216 35.03 -1.62 4.62
C VAL A 216 36.05 -0.50 4.57
N ALA A 217 37.32 -0.85 4.77
CA ALA A 217 38.42 0.09 4.77
C ALA A 217 38.71 0.61 3.35
N PRO A 218 39.21 1.86 3.20
CA PRO A 218 39.43 2.47 1.89
C PRO A 218 40.44 1.75 0.98
N ASP A 219 41.37 1.00 1.57
CA ASP A 219 42.37 0.17 0.86
C ASP A 219 41.70 -0.92 0.02
N VAL A 220 40.64 -1.56 0.52
CA VAL A 220 39.86 -2.59 -0.20
C VAL A 220 39.26 -2.02 -1.49
N LYS A 221 38.86 -0.73 -1.50
CA LYS A 221 38.30 -0.07 -2.69
C LYS A 221 39.31 0.06 -3.84
N THR A 222 40.60 0.03 -3.53
CA THR A 222 41.68 0.16 -4.54
C THR A 222 41.99 -1.15 -5.26
N LEU A 223 41.48 -2.28 -4.76
CA LEU A 223 41.66 -3.58 -5.36
C LEU A 223 40.85 -3.69 -6.66
N ALA A 224 41.52 -4.04 -7.77
CA ALA A 224 40.90 -4.08 -9.10
C ALA A 224 39.73 -5.09 -9.21
N GLU A 225 39.71 -6.10 -8.35
CA GLU A 225 38.69 -7.13 -8.34
C GLU A 225 37.48 -6.81 -7.43
N VAL A 226 37.48 -5.68 -6.72
CA VAL A 226 36.38 -5.32 -5.83
C VAL A 226 35.46 -4.29 -6.48
N GLN A 227 34.18 -4.61 -6.57
CA GLN A 227 33.13 -3.64 -6.85
C GLN A 227 32.48 -3.22 -5.54
N LEU A 228 32.94 -2.11 -4.96
CA LEU A 228 32.37 -1.55 -3.74
C LEU A 228 31.23 -0.56 -4.07
N ILE A 229 30.04 -0.81 -3.51
CA ILE A 229 28.91 0.12 -3.50
C ILE A 229 28.76 0.64 -2.07
N SER A 230 28.88 1.95 -1.89
CA SER A 230 28.72 2.57 -0.58
C SER A 230 27.27 3.00 -0.27
N LEU A 231 26.95 3.16 1.02
CA LEU A 231 25.67 3.73 1.46
C LEU A 231 25.42 5.10 0.82
N ALA A 232 26.47 5.94 0.71
CA ALA A 232 26.37 7.28 0.15
C ALA A 232 25.90 7.26 -1.32
N GLU A 233 26.39 6.31 -2.12
CA GLU A 233 25.95 6.12 -3.51
C GLU A 233 24.49 5.71 -3.58
N LEU A 234 24.06 4.75 -2.76
CA LEU A 234 22.67 4.32 -2.70
C LEU A 234 21.73 5.43 -2.20
N GLN A 235 22.20 6.26 -1.27
CA GLN A 235 21.47 7.45 -0.81
C GLN A 235 21.31 8.47 -1.93
N ALA A 236 22.36 8.73 -2.72
CA ALA A 236 22.27 9.63 -3.87
C ALA A 236 21.25 9.14 -4.91
N ILE A 237 21.23 7.83 -5.20
CA ILE A 237 20.23 7.21 -6.08
C ILE A 237 18.82 7.35 -5.48
N SER A 238 18.67 7.09 -4.17
CA SER A 238 17.40 7.24 -3.45
C SER A 238 16.87 8.67 -3.53
N GLU A 239 17.70 9.69 -3.29
CA GLU A 239 17.29 11.10 -3.36
C GLU A 239 16.90 11.52 -4.79
N ARG A 240 17.65 11.06 -5.80
CA ARG A 240 17.27 11.26 -7.21
C ARG A 240 15.92 10.63 -7.50
N ASN A 241 15.68 9.40 -7.04
CA ASN A 241 14.40 8.71 -7.23
C ASN A 241 13.25 9.39 -6.48
N LYS A 242 13.47 9.89 -5.26
CA LYS A 242 12.49 10.71 -4.52
C LYS A 242 12.09 11.95 -5.31
N THR A 243 13.06 12.65 -5.89
CA THR A 243 12.83 13.84 -6.72
C THR A 243 12.00 13.52 -7.96
N LEU A 244 12.33 12.42 -8.64
CA LEU A 244 11.59 11.97 -9.83
C LEU A 244 10.18 11.45 -9.51
N ARG A 245 9.97 10.86 -8.32
CA ARG A 245 8.60 10.59 -7.85
C ARG A 245 7.84 11.88 -7.62
N ARG A 246 8.45 12.88 -6.98
CA ARG A 246 7.81 14.19 -6.75
C ARG A 246 7.37 14.88 -8.04
N SER A 247 8.12 14.73 -9.14
CA SER A 247 7.67 15.28 -10.44
C SER A 247 6.42 14.62 -11.01
N GLU A 248 6.01 13.44 -10.52
CA GLU A 248 4.80 12.73 -10.95
C GLU A 248 3.56 13.12 -10.11
N VAL A 249 3.73 13.97 -9.07
CA VAL A 249 2.62 14.42 -8.20
C VAL A 249 1.55 15.14 -9.02
N THR A 250 1.93 16.03 -9.94
CA THR A 250 0.97 16.77 -10.79
C THR A 250 0.13 15.85 -11.68
N ALA A 251 0.72 14.74 -12.17
CA ALA A 251 -0.04 13.74 -12.92
C ALA A 251 -1.07 13.03 -12.01
N CYS A 252 -0.67 12.69 -10.77
CA CYS A 252 -1.59 12.12 -9.78
C CYS A 252 -2.71 13.10 -9.39
N GLU A 253 -2.40 14.39 -9.24
CA GLU A 253 -3.40 15.44 -8.95
C GLU A 253 -4.45 15.54 -10.05
N THR A 254 -4.07 15.36 -11.31
CA THR A 254 -5.02 15.31 -12.43
C THR A 254 -5.99 14.12 -12.31
N ILE A 255 -5.47 12.95 -11.91
CA ILE A 255 -6.29 11.74 -11.66
C ILE A 255 -7.23 11.98 -10.48
N ILE A 256 -6.73 12.59 -9.40
CA ILE A 256 -7.51 12.91 -8.19
C ILE A 256 -8.65 13.88 -8.52
N ALA A 257 -8.35 14.96 -9.25
CA ALA A 257 -9.36 15.95 -9.65
C ALA A 257 -10.49 15.34 -10.48
N LYS A 258 -10.15 14.41 -11.39
CA LYS A 258 -11.15 13.63 -12.13
C LYS A 258 -11.96 12.73 -11.18
N GLY A 259 -11.27 12.04 -10.27
CA GLY A 259 -11.88 11.15 -9.30
C GLY A 259 -12.86 11.83 -8.34
N ILE A 260 -12.64 13.10 -7.97
CA ILE A 260 -13.57 13.92 -7.17
C ILE A 260 -14.87 14.13 -7.95
N LYS A 261 -14.80 14.53 -9.23
CA LYS A 261 -16.00 14.71 -10.07
C LYS A 261 -16.79 13.41 -10.21
N GLU A 262 -16.09 12.29 -10.41
CA GLU A 262 -16.72 10.97 -10.48
C GLU A 262 -17.34 10.55 -9.14
N PHE A 263 -16.71 10.90 -8.01
CA PHE A 263 -17.27 10.66 -6.68
C PHE A 263 -18.59 11.40 -6.48
N ASP A 264 -18.66 12.68 -6.86
CA ASP A 264 -19.86 13.50 -6.69
C ASP A 264 -21.07 12.90 -7.42
N VAL A 265 -20.86 12.41 -8.64
CA VAL A 265 -21.91 11.71 -9.43
C VAL A 265 -22.41 10.47 -8.69
N VAL A 266 -21.48 9.61 -8.23
CA VAL A 266 -21.84 8.37 -7.51
C VAL A 266 -22.55 8.68 -6.19
N TYR A 267 -22.10 9.72 -5.48
CA TYR A 267 -22.69 10.11 -4.20
C TYR A 267 -24.09 10.69 -4.38
N LYS A 268 -24.30 11.58 -5.36
CA LYS A 268 -25.63 12.11 -5.72
C LYS A 268 -26.59 10.99 -6.09
N GLN A 269 -26.15 10.05 -6.94
CA GLN A 269 -26.96 8.88 -7.29
C GLN A 269 -27.37 8.09 -6.04
N ARG A 270 -26.44 7.88 -5.10
CA ARG A 270 -26.76 7.18 -3.86
C ARG A 270 -27.77 7.93 -2.99
N GLN A 271 -27.72 9.26 -2.96
CA GLN A 271 -28.72 10.04 -2.20
C GLN A 271 -30.12 9.85 -2.78
N ILE A 272 -30.27 9.82 -4.10
CA ILE A 272 -31.56 9.56 -4.77
C ILE A 272 -32.07 8.16 -4.42
N GLU A 273 -31.21 7.13 -4.52
CA GLU A 273 -31.57 5.76 -4.14
C GLU A 273 -32.04 5.66 -2.68
N ARG A 274 -31.47 6.45 -1.79
CA ARG A 274 -31.89 6.51 -0.38
C ARG A 274 -33.20 7.24 -0.20
N ALA A 275 -33.38 8.38 -0.84
CA ALA A 275 -34.62 9.17 -0.75
C ALA A 275 -35.82 8.43 -1.36
N MET A 276 -35.59 7.58 -2.36
CA MET A 276 -36.62 6.83 -3.08
C MET A 276 -36.74 5.36 -2.63
N ARG A 277 -36.10 4.97 -1.52
CA ARG A 277 -36.00 3.57 -1.09
C ARG A 277 -37.36 2.91 -0.88
N ASP A 278 -38.37 3.67 -0.44
CA ASP A 278 -39.67 3.13 -0.06
C ASP A 278 -40.66 3.05 -1.23
N ILE A 279 -40.37 3.71 -2.36
CA ILE A 279 -41.25 3.75 -3.55
C ILE A 279 -41.62 2.34 -4.03
N PRO A 280 -40.68 1.38 -4.21
CA PRO A 280 -41.04 0.05 -4.66
C PRO A 280 -42.04 -0.66 -3.73
N MET A 281 -41.86 -0.49 -2.42
CA MET A 281 -42.75 -1.10 -1.42
C MET A 281 -44.15 -0.47 -1.48
N SER A 282 -44.23 0.86 -1.58
CA SER A 282 -45.52 1.56 -1.70
C SER A 282 -46.28 1.17 -2.98
N ILE A 283 -45.58 1.07 -4.13
CA ILE A 283 -46.22 0.64 -5.39
C ILE A 283 -46.73 -0.81 -5.28
N LYS A 284 -45.95 -1.70 -4.67
CA LYS A 284 -46.36 -3.08 -4.44
C LYS A 284 -47.59 -3.18 -3.54
N GLN A 285 -47.64 -2.41 -2.45
CA GLN A 285 -48.80 -2.35 -1.57
C GLN A 285 -50.07 -1.84 -2.28
N ILE A 286 -49.92 -0.82 -3.16
CA ILE A 286 -51.02 -0.31 -3.98
C ILE A 286 -51.56 -1.43 -4.89
N ARG A 287 -50.66 -2.17 -5.55
CA ARG A 287 -51.05 -3.31 -6.39
C ARG A 287 -51.76 -4.40 -5.58
N GLU A 288 -51.20 -4.82 -4.45
CA GLU A 288 -51.78 -5.87 -3.60
C GLU A 288 -53.18 -5.48 -3.12
N THR A 289 -53.38 -4.20 -2.76
CA THR A 289 -54.69 -3.65 -2.38
C THR A 289 -55.66 -3.65 -3.56
N ALA A 290 -55.19 -3.21 -4.75
CA ALA A 290 -56.02 -3.18 -5.95
C ALA A 290 -56.52 -4.58 -6.34
N VAL A 291 -55.62 -5.57 -6.35
CA VAL A 291 -55.93 -6.95 -6.78
C VAL A 291 -56.69 -7.72 -5.71
N GLY A 292 -56.24 -7.65 -4.45
CA GLY A 292 -56.77 -8.50 -3.38
C GLY A 292 -58.00 -7.93 -2.67
N GLN A 293 -58.33 -6.65 -2.86
CA GLN A 293 -59.43 -6.00 -2.15
C GLN A 293 -60.36 -5.23 -3.08
N VAL A 294 -59.84 -4.26 -3.84
CA VAL A 294 -60.69 -3.31 -4.60
C VAL A 294 -61.36 -4.00 -5.78
N PHE A 295 -60.61 -4.76 -6.57
CA PHE A 295 -61.08 -5.41 -7.80
C PHE A 295 -61.15 -6.94 -7.70
N ALA A 296 -61.07 -7.50 -6.48
CA ALA A 296 -61.01 -8.95 -6.28
C ALA A 296 -62.17 -9.69 -6.95
N LYS A 297 -63.40 -9.20 -6.77
CA LYS A 297 -64.61 -9.80 -7.37
C LYS A 297 -64.67 -9.64 -8.89
N ASP A 298 -64.22 -8.50 -9.40
CA ASP A 298 -64.18 -8.25 -10.84
C ASP A 298 -63.16 -9.19 -11.52
N LEU A 299 -62.02 -9.42 -10.87
CA LEU A 299 -61.00 -10.35 -11.34
C LEU A 299 -61.47 -11.81 -11.29
N GLU A 300 -62.15 -12.22 -10.21
CA GLU A 300 -62.75 -13.57 -10.09
C GLU A 300 -63.78 -13.88 -11.19
N GLY A 301 -64.46 -12.86 -11.72
CA GLY A 301 -65.44 -13.00 -12.80
C GLY A 301 -64.84 -13.18 -14.21
N LEU A 302 -63.52 -13.08 -14.37
CA LEU A 302 -62.83 -13.20 -15.66
C LEU A 302 -62.35 -14.63 -15.93
N ASP A 303 -62.18 -14.96 -17.21
CA ASP A 303 -61.50 -16.19 -17.62
C ASP A 303 -59.99 -16.13 -17.31
N GLU A 304 -59.36 -17.31 -17.24
CA GLU A 304 -57.96 -17.47 -16.86
C GLU A 304 -57.00 -16.69 -17.78
N HIS A 305 -57.27 -16.63 -19.08
CA HIS A 305 -56.44 -15.90 -20.02
C HIS A 305 -56.51 -14.38 -19.78
N SER A 306 -57.72 -13.84 -19.54
CA SER A 306 -57.92 -12.44 -19.21
C SER A 306 -57.23 -12.04 -17.90
N GLN A 307 -57.30 -12.90 -16.88
CA GLN A 307 -56.60 -12.69 -15.60
C GLN A 307 -55.08 -12.62 -15.79
N GLU A 308 -54.49 -13.53 -16.56
CA GLU A 308 -53.06 -13.52 -16.87
C GLU A 308 -52.62 -12.25 -17.61
N VAL A 309 -53.42 -11.78 -18.57
CA VAL A 309 -53.12 -10.55 -19.32
C VAL A 309 -53.10 -9.34 -18.38
N ILE A 310 -54.11 -9.19 -17.52
CA ILE A 310 -54.18 -8.10 -16.53
C ILE A 310 -52.99 -8.18 -15.57
N GLN A 311 -52.64 -9.37 -15.10
CA GLN A 311 -51.52 -9.57 -14.20
C GLN A 311 -50.19 -9.10 -14.82
N ARG A 312 -49.92 -9.48 -16.07
CA ARG A 312 -48.73 -9.02 -16.80
C ARG A 312 -48.72 -7.50 -17.02
N ILE A 313 -49.87 -6.89 -17.30
CA ILE A 313 -49.99 -5.42 -17.43
C ILE A 313 -49.65 -4.74 -16.11
N MET A 314 -50.18 -5.23 -14.99
CA MET A 314 -49.88 -4.70 -13.66
C MET A 314 -48.41 -4.86 -13.28
N ASP A 315 -47.80 -6.03 -13.56
CA ASP A 315 -46.36 -6.25 -13.32
C ASP A 315 -45.49 -5.29 -14.15
N TYR A 316 -45.87 -5.07 -15.41
CA TYR A 316 -45.19 -4.10 -16.27
C TYR A 316 -45.34 -2.67 -15.75
N MET A 317 -46.55 -2.28 -15.35
CA MET A 317 -46.84 -0.96 -14.78
C MET A 317 -46.06 -0.75 -13.48
N GLU A 318 -46.10 -1.68 -12.54
CA GLU A 318 -45.33 -1.63 -11.29
C GLU A 318 -43.84 -1.37 -11.58
N LYS A 319 -43.25 -2.16 -12.49
CA LYS A 319 -41.86 -1.99 -12.90
C LYS A 319 -41.59 -0.61 -13.51
N LYS A 320 -42.51 -0.06 -14.32
CA LYS A 320 -42.37 1.27 -14.93
C LYS A 320 -42.56 2.41 -13.92
N TYR A 321 -43.49 2.31 -12.99
CA TYR A 321 -43.70 3.30 -11.93
C TYR A 321 -42.55 3.35 -10.93
N VAL A 322 -41.77 2.28 -10.77
CA VAL A 322 -40.52 2.32 -10.01
C VAL A 322 -39.38 2.91 -10.86
N SER A 323 -39.16 2.37 -12.06
CA SER A 323 -37.98 2.68 -12.86
C SER A 323 -37.97 4.09 -13.50
N VAL A 324 -39.13 4.60 -13.93
CA VAL A 324 -39.22 5.92 -14.60
C VAL A 324 -38.92 7.08 -13.64
N PRO A 325 -39.55 7.19 -12.46
CA PRO A 325 -39.21 8.24 -11.50
C PRO A 325 -37.76 8.17 -11.03
N MET A 326 -37.22 6.96 -10.82
CA MET A 326 -35.81 6.78 -10.46
C MET A 326 -34.85 7.23 -11.55
N LYS A 327 -35.22 7.13 -12.83
CA LYS A 327 -34.42 7.60 -13.96
C LYS A 327 -34.50 9.13 -14.08
N LEU A 328 -35.71 9.69 -14.05
CA LEU A 328 -35.93 11.14 -14.11
C LEU A 328 -35.24 11.87 -12.95
N ALA A 329 -35.34 11.34 -11.72
CA ALA A 329 -34.66 11.91 -10.56
C ALA A 329 -33.14 11.93 -10.72
N ARG A 330 -32.56 10.91 -11.38
CA ARG A 330 -31.14 10.88 -11.71
C ARG A 330 -30.76 11.91 -12.76
N GLU A 331 -31.54 12.06 -13.82
CA GLU A 331 -31.30 13.05 -14.88
C GLU A 331 -31.30 14.48 -14.31
N VAL A 332 -32.34 14.85 -13.55
CA VAL A 332 -32.51 16.21 -13.00
C VAL A 332 -31.41 16.64 -12.00
N MET A 333 -30.81 15.70 -11.27
CA MET A 333 -29.78 16.04 -10.26
C MET A 333 -28.33 15.91 -10.76
N LEU A 334 -28.14 15.24 -11.90
CA LEU A 334 -26.83 15.04 -12.52
C LEU A 334 -26.52 16.08 -13.60
N ASP A 335 -27.55 16.72 -14.17
CA ASP A 335 -27.45 18.00 -14.91
C ASP A 335 -27.14 19.18 -13.96
#